data_AF-A0A7T7UZ07-F1
#
_entry.id   AF-A0A7T7UZ07-F1
#
_cell.length_a   1.000
_cell.length_b   1.000
_cell.length_c   1.000
_cell.angle_alpha   90.00
_cell.angle_beta   90.00
_cell.angle_gamma   90.00
#
_symmetry.space_group_name_H-M   'P 1'
#
loop_
_entity.id
_entity.type
_entity.pdbx_description
1 polymer ?
#
loop_
_entity_poly.entity_id
_entity_poly.type
_entity_poly.pdbx_seq_one_letter_code
_entity_poly.pdbx_strand_id
1 'polypeptide(L)'
;MLKRNLKLRDFSLLISFLNFLLFHLPFFKFVVGNVDYKTFSGVSIIISLVILMLAANFFTFYLILFLSRIAGKVLLVLFFIINSIAVYFINTYSVIIDESMIGNILNTNYEESSSFFSFKLILYLVILGILPSVFIIKAKIIKETPKKFLITSSLTLLFMVILAFANASNWLWIDKNSKTLGGLAMPWSYTVNISLFYIHQAKKNEKEILLPDAKIKDTQKSVMVLVIGESARRENFSLYGYKKNTNPLLSKTPGVHSFNATSCATYTTAGVKCILEHKNTDDLYEILPNYLSRNDVDVIWRTTNWGEPPVHIKNYQNKESLEAKCKGEDCGYDGVLLNGLKEEIMASKKNKVLIILHTSTSHGPTYSKKYPSRFETFKPVCNSVELGNCSKEQLINAYDNTIVYTDYILHSIIEDLKQLNGYNSAMMYVSDHGESLGEKNLYMHGVPISIAPKEQYEIPFIVWVSDGSKQLKPNNTVSQNQVFHSVLNFLGVQSPIYDEKMNIFK
;
A
#
# COMPACT_ATOMS: atom_id res chain seq x y z
N MET A 1 -3.42 40.82 33.38
CA MET A 1 -2.03 41.14 32.98
C MET A 1 -1.70 40.65 31.55
N LEU A 2 -2.55 40.93 30.54
CA LEU A 2 -2.36 40.47 29.14
C LEU A 2 -2.56 41.62 28.13
N LYS A 3 -2.00 42.81 28.42
CA LYS A 3 -2.01 43.98 27.53
C LYS A 3 -0.76 44.07 26.63
N ARG A 4 -0.08 42.96 26.34
CA ARG A 4 1.06 42.98 25.40
C ARG A 4 0.57 42.71 23.99
N ASN A 5 0.85 43.63 23.06
CA ASN A 5 0.65 43.40 21.63
C ASN A 5 1.74 42.41 21.18
N LEU A 6 1.35 41.28 20.59
CA LEU A 6 2.27 40.23 20.14
C LEU A 6 2.45 40.33 18.63
N LYS A 7 3.69 40.21 18.15
CA LYS A 7 3.94 40.03 16.72
C LYS A 7 3.36 38.69 16.29
N LEU A 8 2.86 38.63 15.05
CA LEU A 8 2.27 37.41 14.48
C LEU A 8 3.16 36.18 14.69
N ARG A 9 4.44 36.26 14.30
CA ARG A 9 5.42 35.20 14.49
C ARG A 9 5.53 34.73 15.94
N ASP A 10 5.69 35.66 16.87
CA ASP A 10 5.91 35.34 18.29
C ASP A 10 4.65 34.71 18.91
N PHE A 11 3.46 35.16 18.48
CA PHE A 11 2.20 34.54 18.86
C PHE A 11 2.06 33.12 18.30
N SER A 12 2.35 32.91 17.01
CA SER A 12 2.29 31.58 16.39
C SER A 12 3.28 30.60 17.02
N LEU A 13 4.49 31.04 17.38
CA LEU A 13 5.47 30.22 18.10
C LEU A 13 4.96 29.82 19.48
N LEU A 14 4.39 30.78 20.22
CA LEU A 14 3.82 30.52 21.54
C LEU A 14 2.66 29.52 21.48
N ILE A 15 1.75 29.66 20.51
CA ILE A 15 0.63 28.74 20.35
C ILE A 15 1.09 27.35 19.89
N SER A 16 2.11 27.27 19.02
CA SER A 16 2.74 26.00 18.64
C SER A 16 3.32 25.28 19.86
N PHE A 17 4.08 25.99 20.68
CA PHE A 17 4.66 25.43 21.90
C PHE A 17 3.59 24.99 22.91
N LEU A 18 2.55 25.81 23.10
CA LEU A 18 1.44 25.47 23.99
C LEU A 18 0.69 24.24 23.49
N ASN A 19 0.43 24.15 22.18
CA ASN A 19 -0.22 23.00 21.56
C ASN A 19 0.63 21.72 21.71
N PHE A 20 1.94 21.83 21.51
CA PHE A 20 2.88 20.74 21.76
C PHE A 20 2.79 20.25 23.22
N LEU A 21 2.97 21.16 24.17
CA LEU A 21 3.02 20.84 25.60
C LEU A 21 1.73 20.19 26.10
N LEU A 22 0.57 20.71 25.67
CA LEU A 22 -0.72 20.26 26.18
C LEU A 22 -1.24 18.98 25.53
N PHE A 23 -0.88 18.70 24.26
CA PHE A 23 -1.57 17.67 23.48
C PHE A 23 -0.69 16.56 22.89
N HIS A 24 0.64 16.66 22.96
CA HIS A 24 1.53 15.69 22.30
C HIS A 24 2.19 14.66 23.22
N LEU A 25 1.88 14.68 24.53
CA LEU A 25 2.41 13.67 25.45
C LEU A 25 2.11 12.22 25.00
N PRO A 26 0.89 11.87 24.53
CA PRO A 26 0.62 10.51 24.06
C PRO A 26 1.43 10.11 22.83
N PHE A 27 1.59 11.05 21.89
CA PHE A 27 2.43 10.85 20.70
C PHE A 27 3.87 10.51 21.09
N PHE A 28 4.50 11.30 21.97
CA PHE A 28 5.89 11.05 22.37
C PHE A 28 6.04 9.86 23.32
N LYS A 29 5.02 9.52 24.11
CA LYS A 29 4.99 8.25 24.85
C LYS A 29 5.05 7.06 23.91
N PHE A 30 4.29 7.11 22.80
CA PHE A 30 4.34 6.08 21.77
C PHE A 30 5.72 6.03 21.08
N VAL A 31 6.27 7.18 20.67
CA VAL A 31 7.59 7.23 20.01
C VAL A 31 8.68 6.64 20.92
N VAL A 32 8.79 7.11 22.17
CA VAL A 32 9.82 6.62 23.11
C VAL A 32 9.64 5.14 23.44
N GLY A 33 8.40 4.65 23.45
CA GLY A 33 8.12 3.23 23.69
C GLY A 33 8.44 2.30 22.51
N ASN A 34 8.56 2.84 21.29
CA ASN A 34 8.72 2.06 20.06
C ASN A 34 10.03 2.36 19.30
N VAL A 35 10.88 3.24 19.84
CA VAL A 35 12.21 3.56 19.32
C VAL A 35 13.25 3.07 20.31
N ASP A 36 14.36 2.51 19.83
CA ASP A 36 15.51 2.21 20.69
C ASP A 36 16.27 3.49 21.05
N TYR A 37 15.83 4.14 22.13
CA TYR A 37 16.41 5.38 22.67
C TYR A 37 17.87 5.22 23.16
N LYS A 38 18.43 4.00 23.17
CA LYS A 38 19.85 3.78 23.49
C LYS A 38 20.75 3.96 22.27
N THR A 39 20.19 3.94 21.07
CA THR A 39 20.93 4.16 19.83
C THR A 39 20.97 5.64 19.44
N PHE A 40 22.02 6.05 18.75
CA PHE A 40 22.10 7.40 18.17
C PHE A 40 20.92 7.68 17.24
N SER A 41 20.56 6.70 16.39
CA SER A 41 19.40 6.82 15.49
C SER A 41 18.11 7.07 16.27
N GLY A 42 17.90 6.33 17.36
CA GLY A 42 16.72 6.47 18.19
C GLY A 42 16.62 7.80 18.95
N VAL A 43 17.74 8.33 19.44
CA VAL A 43 17.75 9.69 20.02
C VAL A 43 17.52 10.74 18.93
N SER A 44 18.13 10.57 17.76
CA SER A 44 18.01 11.52 16.64
C SER A 44 16.58 11.64 16.13
N ILE A 45 15.83 10.53 16.01
CA ILE A 45 14.44 10.55 15.53
C ILE A 45 13.53 11.22 16.56
N ILE A 46 13.72 10.96 17.86
CA ILE A 46 12.92 11.60 18.92
C ILE A 46 13.10 13.12 18.88
N ILE A 47 14.35 13.60 18.87
CA ILE A 47 14.65 15.04 18.81
C ILE A 47 14.08 15.64 17.52
N SER A 48 14.28 14.97 16.40
CA SER A 48 13.80 15.45 15.10
C SER A 48 12.27 15.55 15.06
N LEU A 49 11.54 14.58 15.61
CA LEU A 49 10.09 14.61 15.69
C LEU A 49 9.59 15.73 16.60
N VAL A 50 10.27 16.03 17.71
CA VAL A 50 9.94 17.19 18.58
C VAL A 50 10.08 18.50 17.81
N ILE A 51 11.22 18.71 17.16
CA ILE A 51 11.50 19.93 16.41
C ILE A 51 10.53 20.05 15.23
N LEU A 52 10.30 18.95 14.51
CA LEU A 52 9.40 18.92 13.36
C LEU A 52 7.96 19.23 13.77
N MET A 53 7.48 18.67 14.89
CA MET A 53 6.13 18.96 15.40
C MET A 53 5.95 20.44 15.75
N LEU A 54 6.93 21.03 16.44
CA LEU A 54 6.92 22.46 16.77
C LEU A 54 6.99 23.34 15.51
N ALA A 55 7.83 22.97 14.55
CA ALA A 55 7.99 23.71 13.30
C ALA A 55 6.74 23.63 12.41
N ALA A 56 6.13 22.44 12.27
CA ALA A 56 4.93 22.23 11.49
C ALA A 56 3.71 22.94 12.10
N ASN A 57 3.51 22.83 13.41
CA ASN A 57 2.45 23.57 14.11
C ASN A 57 2.65 25.09 14.00
N PHE A 58 3.89 25.57 14.19
CA PHE A 58 4.23 26.97 13.98
C PHE A 58 3.89 27.42 12.56
N PHE A 59 4.36 26.68 11.55
CA PHE A 59 4.15 26.98 10.14
C PHE A 59 2.67 27.12 9.82
N THR A 60 1.86 26.12 10.17
CA THR A 60 0.43 26.13 9.85
C THR A 60 -0.31 27.24 10.60
N PHE A 61 -0.05 27.44 11.89
CA PHE A 61 -0.69 28.51 12.66
C PHE A 61 -0.29 29.90 12.15
N TYR A 62 0.97 30.06 11.76
CA TYR A 62 1.49 31.28 11.14
C TYR A 62 0.81 31.59 9.79
N LEU A 63 0.66 30.58 8.93
CA LEU A 63 -0.05 30.70 7.65
C LEU A 63 -1.51 31.13 7.85
N ILE A 64 -2.27 30.42 8.67
CA ILE A 64 -3.71 30.68 8.85
C ILE A 64 -3.94 32.07 9.45
N LEU A 65 -3.16 32.45 10.47
CA LEU A 65 -3.30 33.76 11.12
C LEU A 65 -2.84 34.92 10.23
N PHE A 66 -1.89 34.68 9.31
CA PHE A 66 -1.50 35.66 8.29
C PHE A 66 -2.63 35.88 7.29
N LEU A 67 -3.23 34.80 6.76
CA LEU A 67 -4.33 34.86 5.80
C LEU A 67 -5.56 35.58 6.39
N SER A 68 -5.95 35.19 7.60
CA SER A 68 -7.03 35.87 8.32
C SER A 68 -6.86 35.72 9.83
N ARG A 69 -6.62 36.84 10.51
CA ARG A 69 -6.47 36.85 11.98
C ARG A 69 -7.73 36.42 12.71
N ILE A 70 -8.90 36.74 12.18
CA ILE A 70 -10.18 36.40 12.81
C ILE A 70 -10.46 34.92 12.60
N ALA A 71 -10.47 34.45 11.35
CA ALA A 71 -10.72 33.05 11.04
C ALA A 71 -9.65 32.14 11.66
N GLY A 72 -8.38 32.57 11.66
CA GLY A 72 -7.30 31.83 12.29
C GLY A 72 -7.42 31.72 13.80
N LYS A 73 -7.86 32.78 14.49
CA LYS A 73 -8.17 32.66 15.92
C LYS A 73 -9.34 31.73 16.20
N VAL A 74 -10.40 31.79 15.39
CA VAL A 74 -11.55 30.89 15.51
C VAL A 74 -11.10 29.44 15.32
N LEU A 75 -10.30 29.17 14.29
CA LEU A 75 -9.80 27.82 14.01
C LEU A 75 -8.86 27.31 15.12
N LEU A 76 -7.98 28.16 15.66
CA LEU A 76 -7.14 27.79 16.80
C LEU A 76 -7.95 27.48 18.06
N VAL A 77 -9.01 28.25 18.34
CA VAL A 77 -9.94 27.94 19.44
C VAL A 77 -10.60 26.58 19.22
N LEU A 78 -11.10 26.31 18.01
CA LEU A 78 -11.67 25.01 17.66
C LEU A 78 -10.66 23.88 17.86
N PHE A 79 -9.42 24.05 17.41
CA PHE A 79 -8.36 23.07 17.62
C PHE A 79 -8.12 22.80 19.10
N PHE A 80 -7.99 23.81 19.95
CA PHE A 80 -7.74 23.58 21.38
C PHE A 80 -8.92 22.90 22.08
N ILE A 81 -10.15 23.23 21.71
CA ILE A 81 -11.35 22.56 22.24
C ILE A 81 -11.39 21.10 21.78
N ILE A 82 -11.26 20.82 20.48
CA ILE A 82 -11.32 19.45 19.97
C ILE A 82 -10.13 18.62 20.46
N ASN A 83 -8.92 19.19 20.51
CA ASN A 83 -7.73 18.52 21.05
C ASN A 83 -7.93 18.12 22.51
N SER A 84 -8.60 18.95 23.32
CA SER A 84 -8.87 18.61 24.72
C SER A 84 -9.80 17.41 24.86
N ILE A 85 -10.79 17.26 23.98
CA ILE A 85 -11.68 16.10 23.90
C ILE A 85 -10.89 14.88 23.39
N ALA A 86 -10.18 15.03 22.27
CA ALA A 86 -9.37 13.99 21.68
C ALA A 86 -8.36 13.39 22.68
N VAL A 87 -7.60 14.24 23.37
CA VAL A 87 -6.59 13.80 24.34
C VAL A 87 -7.23 13.20 25.60
N TYR A 88 -8.44 13.61 25.99
CA TYR A 88 -9.20 12.90 27.03
C TYR A 88 -9.47 11.44 26.63
N PHE A 89 -9.94 11.21 25.40
CA PHE A 89 -10.24 9.86 24.91
C PHE A 89 -8.97 9.02 24.72
N ILE A 90 -7.90 9.61 24.20
CA ILE A 90 -6.58 8.96 24.07
C ILE A 90 -6.06 8.56 25.46
N ASN A 91 -6.09 9.46 26.46
CA ASN A 91 -5.52 9.16 27.77
C ASN A 91 -6.38 8.26 28.66
N THR A 92 -7.71 8.29 28.48
CA THR A 92 -8.63 7.55 29.36
C THR A 92 -8.96 6.18 28.79
N TYR A 93 -9.08 6.06 27.47
CA TYR A 93 -9.53 4.85 26.80
C TYR A 93 -8.48 4.27 25.84
N SER A 94 -7.29 4.88 25.74
CA SER A 94 -6.23 4.45 24.82
C SER A 94 -6.67 4.41 23.35
N VAL A 95 -7.63 5.27 22.99
CA VAL A 95 -8.12 5.41 21.61
C VAL A 95 -7.03 6.03 20.73
N ILE A 96 -6.93 5.55 19.49
CA ILE A 96 -6.15 6.19 18.42
C ILE A 96 -7.15 6.82 17.46
N ILE A 97 -6.97 8.10 17.13
CA ILE A 97 -7.89 8.84 16.25
C ILE A 97 -7.46 8.65 14.79
N ASP A 98 -7.53 7.40 14.33
CA ASP A 98 -7.32 7.02 12.94
C ASP A 98 -8.64 7.09 12.13
N GLU A 99 -8.56 6.76 10.84
CA GLU A 99 -9.72 6.76 9.94
C GLU A 99 -10.88 5.87 10.43
N SER A 100 -10.58 4.72 11.05
CA SER A 100 -11.63 3.83 11.58
C SER A 100 -12.35 4.48 12.74
N MET A 101 -11.61 5.13 13.65
CA MET A 101 -12.22 5.84 14.78
C MET A 101 -13.06 7.03 14.31
N ILE A 102 -12.62 7.74 13.27
CA ILE A 102 -13.46 8.78 12.63
C ILE A 102 -14.77 8.17 12.10
N GLY A 103 -14.71 7.00 11.46
CA GLY A 103 -15.91 6.25 11.05
C GLY A 103 -16.85 5.98 12.21
N ASN A 104 -16.35 5.53 13.36
CA ASN A 104 -17.16 5.31 14.56
C ASN A 104 -17.80 6.62 15.07
N ILE A 105 -17.02 7.71 15.13
CA ILE A 105 -17.51 9.03 15.58
C ILE A 105 -18.62 9.55 14.66
N LEU A 106 -18.50 9.38 13.34
CA LEU A 106 -19.49 9.87 12.38
C LEU A 106 -20.76 9.02 12.33
N ASN A 107 -20.71 7.75 12.77
CA ASN A 107 -21.85 6.83 12.76
C ASN A 107 -22.43 6.55 14.15
N THR A 108 -21.91 7.21 15.20
CA THR A 108 -22.40 7.05 16.58
C THR A 108 -23.80 7.67 16.77
N ASN A 109 -24.50 7.26 17.83
CA ASN A 109 -25.80 7.82 18.22
C ASN A 109 -25.74 8.57 19.56
N TYR A 110 -26.85 9.21 19.95
CA TYR A 110 -26.91 10.02 21.17
C TYR A 110 -26.71 9.21 22.46
N GLU A 111 -27.26 8.01 22.53
CA GLU A 111 -27.12 7.14 23.71
C GLU A 111 -25.66 6.70 23.89
N GLU A 112 -25.00 6.32 22.79
CA GLU A 112 -23.58 5.93 22.79
C GLU A 112 -22.69 7.11 23.19
N SER A 113 -22.88 8.28 22.58
CA SER A 113 -22.04 9.47 22.84
C SER A 113 -22.23 10.08 24.24
N SER A 114 -23.46 10.12 24.75
CA SER A 114 -23.74 10.68 26.08
C SER A 114 -23.20 9.82 27.22
N SER A 115 -23.04 8.51 27.00
CA SER A 115 -22.45 7.58 27.98
C SER A 115 -21.00 7.89 28.36
N PHE A 116 -20.27 8.62 27.50
CA PHE A 116 -18.87 9.02 27.75
C PHE A 116 -18.73 10.32 28.56
N PHE A 117 -19.85 10.97 28.90
CA PHE A 117 -19.82 12.21 29.68
C PHE A 117 -19.29 11.95 31.11
N SER A 118 -18.29 12.71 31.52
CA SER A 118 -17.71 12.59 32.86
C SER A 118 -17.18 13.93 33.38
N PHE A 119 -17.08 14.07 34.70
CA PHE A 119 -16.46 15.25 35.31
C PHE A 119 -15.00 15.43 34.86
N LYS A 120 -14.29 14.34 34.58
CA LYS A 120 -12.91 14.36 34.05
C LYS A 120 -12.87 14.94 32.64
N LEU A 121 -13.84 14.63 31.77
CA LEU A 121 -13.96 15.24 30.45
C LEU A 121 -14.18 16.77 30.55
N ILE A 122 -15.02 17.22 31.50
CA ILE A 122 -15.22 18.66 31.77
C ILE A 122 -13.88 19.31 32.18
N LEU A 123 -13.11 18.66 33.04
CA LEU A 123 -11.81 19.19 33.48
C LEU A 123 -10.83 19.33 32.32
N TYR A 124 -10.75 18.34 31.43
CA TYR A 124 -9.95 18.40 30.19
C TYR A 124 -10.40 19.56 29.30
N LEU A 125 -11.70 19.68 29.05
CA LEU A 125 -12.29 20.77 28.26
C LEU A 125 -11.96 22.15 28.84
N VAL A 126 -12.12 22.35 30.14
CA VAL A 126 -11.89 23.64 30.79
C VAL A 126 -10.40 23.99 30.79
N ILE A 127 -9.54 23.08 31.25
CA ILE A 127 -8.12 23.35 31.46
C ILE A 127 -7.34 23.39 30.14
N LEU A 128 -7.55 22.41 29.27
CA LEU A 128 -6.77 22.27 28.03
C LEU A 128 -7.44 22.97 26.84
N GLY A 129 -8.77 23.11 26.86
CA GLY A 129 -9.53 23.74 25.78
C GLY A 129 -9.85 25.22 26.05
N ILE A 130 -10.73 25.48 27.02
CA ILE A 130 -11.34 26.80 27.25
C ILE A 130 -10.32 27.82 27.75
N LEU A 131 -9.49 27.49 28.74
CA LEU A 131 -8.51 28.43 29.29
C LEU A 131 -7.50 28.93 28.22
N PRO A 132 -6.83 28.07 27.44
CA PRO A 132 -6.02 28.50 26.30
C PRO A 132 -6.81 29.27 25.23
N SER A 133 -8.06 28.87 24.98
CA SER A 133 -8.92 29.56 24.00
C SER A 133 -9.22 31.00 24.40
N VAL A 134 -9.48 31.26 25.69
CA VAL A 134 -9.65 32.63 26.22
C VAL A 134 -8.38 33.46 26.01
N PHE A 135 -7.20 32.86 26.17
CA PHE A 135 -5.93 33.53 25.85
C PHE A 135 -5.81 33.86 24.37
N ILE A 136 -6.11 32.91 23.47
CA ILE A 136 -6.08 33.10 22.00
C ILE A 136 -7.01 34.24 21.57
N ILE A 137 -8.23 34.28 22.10
CA ILE A 137 -9.22 35.32 21.79
C ILE A 137 -8.71 36.69 22.24
N LYS A 138 -8.23 36.80 23.48
CA LYS A 138 -7.80 38.07 24.09
C LYS A 138 -6.48 38.62 23.54
N ALA A 139 -5.63 37.78 22.96
CA ALA A 139 -4.31 38.20 22.45
C ALA A 139 -4.43 39.22 21.31
N LYS A 140 -3.75 40.37 21.41
CA LYS A 140 -3.72 41.36 20.32
C LYS A 140 -2.56 41.06 19.38
N ILE A 141 -2.88 40.64 18.15
CA ILE A 141 -1.91 40.22 17.13
C ILE A 141 -1.62 41.39 16.16
N ILE A 142 -0.37 41.83 16.14
CA ILE A 142 0.14 42.85 15.21
C ILE A 142 0.34 42.20 13.83
N LYS A 143 -0.13 42.87 12.77
CA LYS A 143 0.05 42.41 11.39
C LYS A 143 1.54 42.35 11.02
N GLU A 144 1.88 41.35 10.24
CA GLU A 144 3.20 41.22 9.64
C GLU A 144 3.18 41.66 8.17
N THR A 145 4.29 42.21 7.69
CA THR A 145 4.43 42.58 6.27
C THR A 145 4.55 41.33 5.40
N PRO A 146 3.96 41.28 4.19
CA PRO A 146 4.04 40.12 3.29
C PRO A 146 5.48 39.64 3.02
N LYS A 147 6.45 40.55 2.88
CA LYS A 147 7.87 40.20 2.71
C LYS A 147 8.42 39.35 3.86
N LYS A 148 8.17 39.77 5.10
CA LYS A 148 8.62 39.02 6.30
C LYS A 148 7.90 37.68 6.44
N PHE A 149 6.61 37.66 6.10
CA PHE A 149 5.83 36.44 6.05
C PHE A 149 6.42 35.43 5.07
N LEU A 150 6.65 35.84 3.82
CA LEU A 150 7.22 34.97 2.78
C LEU A 150 8.59 34.43 3.21
N ILE A 151 9.49 35.29 3.69
CA ILE A 151 10.82 34.86 4.16
C ILE A 151 10.70 33.85 5.30
N THR A 152 9.88 34.14 6.32
CA THR A 152 9.73 33.25 7.48
C THR A 152 9.13 31.91 7.08
N SER A 153 8.03 31.92 6.31
CA SER A 153 7.37 30.71 5.84
C SER A 153 8.27 29.86 4.94
N SER A 154 9.00 30.48 4.00
CA SER A 154 9.95 29.76 3.13
C SER A 154 11.10 29.15 3.91
N LEU A 155 11.69 29.88 4.87
CA LEU A 155 12.77 29.35 5.71
C LEU A 155 12.29 28.21 6.61
N THR A 156 11.09 28.33 7.19
CA THR A 156 10.50 27.25 8.00
C THR A 156 10.21 26.02 7.15
N LEU A 157 9.65 26.18 5.95
CA LEU A 157 9.40 25.06 5.04
C LEU A 157 10.72 24.38 4.61
N LEU A 158 11.71 25.17 4.20
CA LEU A 158 13.03 24.66 3.85
C LEU A 158 13.67 23.90 5.02
N PHE A 159 13.58 24.44 6.23
CA PHE A 159 14.08 23.78 7.43
C PHE A 159 13.37 22.43 7.70
N MET A 160 12.04 22.37 7.56
CA MET A 160 11.29 21.11 7.70
C MET A 160 11.70 20.08 6.65
N VAL A 161 11.89 20.49 5.40
CA VAL A 161 12.35 19.61 4.32
C VAL A 161 13.76 19.08 4.61
N ILE A 162 14.70 19.96 4.98
CA ILE A 162 16.07 19.56 5.35
C ILE A 162 16.04 18.56 6.52
N LEU A 163 15.25 18.84 7.56
CA LEU A 163 15.14 17.96 8.71
C LEU A 163 14.53 16.59 8.36
N ALA A 164 13.54 16.57 7.47
CA ALA A 164 12.92 15.34 6.98
C ALA A 164 13.94 14.47 6.22
N PHE A 165 14.71 15.06 5.29
CA PHE A 165 15.76 14.35 4.55
C PHE A 165 16.96 13.95 5.43
N ALA A 166 17.32 14.77 6.42
CA ALA A 166 18.34 14.42 7.41
C ALA A 166 17.96 13.19 8.23
N ASN A 167 16.66 12.86 8.30
CA ASN A 167 16.12 11.68 8.98
C ASN A 167 15.70 10.57 8.00
N ALA A 168 16.20 10.56 6.76
CA ALA A 168 15.84 9.57 5.74
C ALA A 168 16.06 8.11 6.20
N SER A 169 17.09 7.84 6.99
CA SER A 169 17.36 6.51 7.57
C SER A 169 16.23 6.00 8.47
N ASN A 170 15.43 6.90 9.04
CA ASN A 170 14.33 6.60 9.96
C ASN A 170 12.96 6.54 9.25
N TRP A 171 12.89 6.77 7.93
CA TRP A 171 11.61 6.81 7.21
C TRP A 171 10.86 5.48 7.25
N LEU A 172 11.57 4.34 7.22
CA LEU A 172 10.93 3.02 7.34
C LEU A 172 10.22 2.84 8.69
N TRP A 173 10.79 3.35 9.78
CA TRP A 173 10.16 3.31 11.08
C TRP A 173 8.93 4.21 11.13
N ILE A 174 9.01 5.40 10.53
CA ILE A 174 7.87 6.33 10.45
C ILE A 174 6.74 5.73 9.62
N ASP A 175 7.06 5.14 8.46
CA ASP A 175 6.10 4.50 7.56
C ASP A 175 5.37 3.34 8.24
N LYS A 176 6.13 2.43 8.87
CA LYS A 176 5.59 1.31 9.65
C LYS A 176 4.61 1.75 10.74
N ASN A 177 4.85 2.91 11.36
CA ASN A 177 4.04 3.43 12.47
C ASN A 177 3.11 4.59 12.04
N SER A 178 2.97 4.86 10.74
CA SER A 178 2.33 6.05 10.19
C SER A 178 0.90 6.24 10.66
N LYS A 179 0.10 5.16 10.70
CA LYS A 179 -1.30 5.19 11.19
C LYS A 179 -1.39 5.65 12.64
N THR A 180 -0.57 5.09 13.53
CA THR A 180 -0.57 5.43 14.96
C THR A 180 -0.01 6.83 15.20
N LEU A 181 1.10 7.18 14.52
CA LEU A 181 1.68 8.53 14.60
C LEU A 181 0.68 9.59 14.13
N GLY A 182 0.03 9.34 12.98
CA GLY A 182 -1.02 10.21 12.44
C GLY A 182 -2.21 10.32 13.38
N GLY A 183 -2.66 9.21 13.97
CA GLY A 183 -3.79 9.19 14.91
C GLY A 183 -3.53 9.86 16.27
N LEU A 184 -2.27 10.14 16.61
CA LEU A 184 -1.86 10.78 17.87
C LEU A 184 -1.38 12.23 17.71
N ALA A 185 -1.11 12.71 16.49
CA ALA A 185 -0.61 14.06 16.23
C ALA A 185 -1.77 15.08 16.22
N MET A 186 -1.93 15.90 17.27
CA MET A 186 -3.02 16.88 17.35
C MET A 186 -2.64 18.22 16.69
N PRO A 187 -3.53 18.92 15.97
CA PRO A 187 -4.90 18.57 15.57
C PRO A 187 -4.98 17.73 14.28
N TRP A 188 -3.83 17.27 13.78
CA TRP A 188 -3.71 16.63 12.47
C TRP A 188 -4.43 15.29 12.37
N SER A 189 -4.56 14.56 13.49
CA SER A 189 -5.22 13.28 13.56
C SER A 189 -6.64 13.33 13.02
N TYR A 190 -7.52 14.17 13.57
CA TYR A 190 -8.89 14.24 13.11
C TYR A 190 -9.03 15.06 11.82
N THR A 191 -8.24 16.12 11.62
CA THR A 191 -8.36 16.94 10.40
C THR A 191 -7.99 16.15 9.14
N VAL A 192 -6.90 15.38 9.18
CA VAL A 192 -6.46 14.54 8.06
C VAL A 192 -7.32 13.29 7.95
N ASN A 193 -7.57 12.56 9.04
CA ASN A 193 -8.33 11.30 8.96
C ASN A 193 -9.81 11.51 8.58
N ILE A 194 -10.42 12.67 8.89
CA ILE A 194 -11.76 13.02 8.34
C ILE A 194 -11.71 13.16 6.82
N SER A 195 -10.69 13.83 6.30
CA SER A 195 -10.53 14.00 4.86
C SER A 195 -10.25 12.66 4.18
N LEU A 196 -9.38 11.82 4.75
CA LEU A 196 -9.10 10.46 4.26
C LEU A 196 -10.37 9.60 4.26
N PHE A 197 -11.15 9.62 5.35
CA PHE A 197 -12.41 8.88 5.45
C PHE A 197 -13.36 9.20 4.29
N TYR A 198 -13.58 10.49 4.01
CA TYR A 198 -14.47 10.89 2.91
C TYR A 198 -13.88 10.61 1.53
N ILE A 199 -12.56 10.77 1.34
CA ILE A 199 -11.88 10.42 0.08
C ILE A 199 -12.00 8.91 -0.18
N HIS A 200 -11.77 8.06 0.82
CA HIS A 200 -11.87 6.62 0.68
C HIS A 200 -13.34 6.16 0.52
N GLN A 201 -14.29 6.78 1.22
CA GLN A 201 -15.72 6.58 0.96
C GLN A 201 -16.10 6.96 -0.47
N ALA A 202 -15.61 8.09 -0.99
CA ALA A 202 -15.90 8.52 -2.36
C ALA A 202 -15.31 7.53 -3.38
N LYS A 203 -14.05 7.11 -3.20
CA LYS A 203 -13.40 6.09 -4.03
C LYS A 203 -14.14 4.75 -4.00
N LYS A 204 -14.61 4.32 -2.82
CA LYS A 204 -15.39 3.08 -2.67
C LYS A 204 -16.73 3.14 -3.40
N ASN A 205 -17.30 4.33 -3.57
CA ASN A 205 -18.58 4.55 -4.24
C ASN A 205 -18.44 4.92 -5.73
N GLU A 206 -17.21 4.99 -6.26
CA GLU A 206 -16.97 5.23 -7.68
C GLU A 206 -17.46 4.01 -8.48
N LYS A 207 -18.34 4.25 -9.46
CA LYS A 207 -18.89 3.19 -10.29
C LYS A 207 -17.99 2.96 -11.50
N GLU A 208 -17.65 1.71 -11.75
CA GLU A 208 -16.90 1.31 -12.93
C GLU A 208 -17.64 1.65 -14.21
N ILE A 209 -16.91 2.13 -15.22
CA ILE A 209 -17.39 2.25 -16.59
C ILE A 209 -17.40 0.84 -17.20
N LEU A 210 -18.60 0.30 -17.39
CA LEU A 210 -18.78 -1.03 -17.97
C LEU A 210 -18.22 -1.09 -19.40
N LEU A 211 -17.49 -2.16 -19.69
CA LEU A 211 -17.00 -2.46 -21.03
C LEU A 211 -18.15 -3.03 -21.89
N PRO A 212 -18.09 -2.93 -23.23
CA PRO A 212 -19.11 -3.52 -24.09
C PRO A 212 -19.13 -5.05 -23.98
N ASP A 213 -20.30 -5.67 -24.13
CA ASP A 213 -20.46 -7.12 -23.99
C ASP A 213 -19.55 -7.92 -24.93
N ALA A 214 -19.13 -9.09 -24.44
CA ALA A 214 -18.33 -10.07 -25.16
C ALA A 214 -19.10 -11.39 -25.34
N LYS A 215 -18.58 -12.23 -26.23
CA LYS A 215 -19.13 -13.56 -26.52
C LYS A 215 -18.05 -14.62 -26.50
N ILE A 216 -18.39 -15.81 -26.02
CA ILE A 216 -17.50 -16.98 -26.12
C ILE A 216 -17.53 -17.51 -27.55
N LYS A 217 -16.36 -17.66 -28.17
CA LYS A 217 -16.20 -18.04 -29.59
C LYS A 217 -16.41 -19.52 -29.85
N ASP A 218 -16.05 -20.37 -28.89
CA ASP A 218 -16.00 -21.82 -29.08
C ASP A 218 -16.25 -22.58 -27.76
N THR A 219 -16.48 -23.89 -27.88
CA THR A 219 -16.75 -24.78 -26.75
C THR A 219 -15.50 -25.52 -26.25
N GLN A 220 -14.31 -25.26 -26.83
CA GLN A 220 -13.07 -25.89 -26.40
C GLN A 220 -12.81 -25.50 -24.94
N LYS A 221 -12.53 -26.48 -24.09
CA LYS A 221 -12.25 -26.20 -22.70
C LYS A 221 -10.90 -25.48 -22.57
N SER A 222 -10.85 -24.38 -21.82
CA SER A 222 -9.64 -23.58 -21.65
C SER A 222 -9.55 -23.01 -20.25
N VAL A 223 -8.35 -23.08 -19.66
CA VAL A 223 -8.04 -22.53 -18.34
C VAL A 223 -6.83 -21.63 -18.44
N MET A 224 -6.98 -20.39 -17.96
CA MET A 224 -5.87 -19.49 -17.73
C MET A 224 -5.70 -19.28 -16.24
N VAL A 225 -4.48 -19.48 -15.74
CA VAL A 225 -4.09 -19.07 -14.38
C VAL A 225 -3.24 -17.82 -14.48
N LEU A 226 -3.79 -16.68 -14.06
CA LEU A 226 -3.08 -15.42 -13.92
C LEU A 226 -2.53 -15.31 -12.49
N VAL A 227 -1.21 -15.34 -12.34
CA VAL A 227 -0.52 -15.15 -11.07
C VAL A 227 -0.01 -13.71 -11.01
N ILE A 228 -0.60 -12.91 -10.12
CA ILE A 228 -0.18 -11.54 -9.84
C ILE A 228 0.87 -11.60 -8.74
N GLY A 229 2.12 -11.37 -9.15
CA GLY A 229 3.29 -11.26 -8.28
C GLY A 229 3.30 -9.95 -7.50
N GLU A 230 3.99 -9.96 -6.37
CA GLU A 230 4.15 -8.80 -5.49
C GLU A 230 5.64 -8.51 -5.29
N SER A 231 6.07 -7.29 -5.61
CA SER A 231 7.43 -6.75 -5.37
C SER A 231 8.58 -7.57 -6.00
N ALA A 232 8.30 -8.43 -6.98
CA ALA A 232 9.32 -9.25 -7.65
C ALA A 232 10.01 -8.48 -8.78
N ARG A 233 11.34 -8.33 -8.71
CA ARG A 233 12.14 -7.63 -9.73
C ARG A 233 12.85 -8.59 -10.65
N ARG A 234 12.87 -8.28 -11.95
CA ARG A 234 13.42 -9.15 -13.01
C ARG A 234 14.88 -9.52 -12.78
N GLU A 235 15.68 -8.57 -12.26
CA GLU A 235 17.13 -8.72 -12.07
C GLU A 235 17.51 -9.89 -11.16
N ASN A 236 16.61 -10.37 -10.30
CA ASN A 236 16.88 -11.45 -9.34
C ASN A 236 16.32 -12.82 -9.75
N PHE A 237 15.84 -12.96 -10.99
CA PHE A 237 15.39 -14.25 -11.54
C PHE A 237 16.50 -14.87 -12.40
N SER A 238 16.92 -16.10 -12.10
CA SER A 238 17.93 -16.82 -12.90
C SER A 238 17.46 -17.07 -14.33
N LEU A 239 16.15 -17.11 -14.57
CA LEU A 239 15.54 -17.15 -15.91
C LEU A 239 15.91 -15.95 -16.81
N TYR A 240 16.38 -14.85 -16.22
CA TYR A 240 16.82 -13.65 -16.94
C TYR A 240 18.34 -13.44 -16.85
N GLY A 241 19.09 -14.44 -16.39
CA GLY A 241 20.56 -14.39 -16.29
C GLY A 241 21.09 -13.95 -14.93
N TYR A 242 20.26 -13.90 -13.87
CA TYR A 242 20.75 -13.68 -12.51
C TYR A 242 21.73 -14.78 -12.08
N LYS A 243 22.79 -14.39 -11.37
CA LYS A 243 23.92 -15.28 -11.06
C LYS A 243 23.58 -16.40 -10.08
N LYS A 244 22.68 -16.15 -9.12
CA LYS A 244 22.22 -17.18 -8.20
C LYS A 244 21.05 -17.93 -8.82
N ASN A 245 21.01 -19.24 -8.62
CA ASN A 245 19.94 -20.07 -9.18
C ASN A 245 18.64 -19.92 -8.38
N THR A 246 17.91 -18.83 -8.60
CA THR A 246 16.64 -18.54 -7.94
C THR A 246 15.43 -19.23 -8.58
N ASN A 247 15.56 -19.76 -9.80
CA ASN A 247 14.50 -20.51 -10.49
C ASN A 247 14.91 -21.95 -10.89
N PRO A 248 15.24 -22.82 -9.92
CA PRO A 248 15.73 -24.18 -10.20
C PRO A 248 14.69 -25.13 -10.85
N LEU A 249 13.38 -24.89 -10.66
CA LEU A 249 12.31 -25.73 -11.19
C LEU A 249 11.83 -25.23 -12.55
N LEU A 250 11.52 -23.94 -12.68
CA LEU A 250 11.01 -23.37 -13.93
C LEU A 250 12.04 -23.46 -15.06
N SER A 251 13.34 -23.31 -14.77
CA SER A 251 14.41 -23.45 -15.77
C SER A 251 14.50 -24.84 -16.42
N LYS A 252 13.89 -25.86 -15.78
CA LYS A 252 13.83 -27.24 -16.29
C LYS A 252 12.44 -27.63 -16.78
N THR A 253 11.47 -26.73 -16.70
CA THR A 253 10.08 -27.00 -17.06
C THR A 253 9.85 -26.67 -18.54
N PRO A 254 9.54 -27.64 -19.40
CA PRO A 254 9.28 -27.39 -20.82
C PRO A 254 8.07 -26.47 -21.04
N GLY A 255 8.14 -25.64 -22.08
CA GLY A 255 7.06 -24.71 -22.43
C GLY A 255 7.01 -23.43 -21.58
N VAL A 256 7.98 -23.21 -20.68
CA VAL A 256 8.14 -21.95 -19.94
C VAL A 256 8.89 -20.93 -20.82
N HIS A 257 8.33 -19.74 -20.92
CA HIS A 257 8.89 -18.61 -21.66
C HIS A 257 8.94 -17.37 -20.76
N SER A 258 10.05 -16.64 -20.80
CA SER A 258 10.22 -15.36 -20.10
C SER A 258 10.29 -14.20 -21.09
N PHE A 259 9.64 -13.09 -20.75
CA PHE A 259 9.64 -11.86 -21.54
C PHE A 259 10.24 -10.72 -20.73
N ASN A 260 10.97 -9.82 -21.39
CA ASN A 260 11.34 -8.55 -20.76
C ASN A 260 10.07 -7.71 -20.59
N ALA A 261 9.85 -7.17 -19.38
CA ALA A 261 8.67 -6.38 -19.09
C ALA A 261 8.96 -5.24 -18.12
N THR A 262 8.12 -4.22 -18.20
CA THR A 262 8.09 -3.10 -17.26
C THR A 262 6.71 -2.91 -16.66
N SER A 263 6.63 -2.59 -15.37
CA SER A 263 5.38 -2.17 -14.73
C SER A 263 5.06 -0.71 -15.06
N CYS A 264 3.78 -0.35 -15.01
CA CYS A 264 3.35 1.04 -15.21
C CYS A 264 3.44 1.88 -13.93
N ALA A 265 3.59 1.23 -12.77
CA ALA A 265 3.74 1.86 -11.47
C ALA A 265 4.75 1.09 -10.61
N THR A 266 5.12 1.69 -9.49
CA THR A 266 6.09 1.16 -8.52
C THR A 266 5.44 0.79 -7.19
N TYR A 267 4.11 0.63 -7.16
CA TYR A 267 3.35 0.27 -5.97
C TYR A 267 2.09 -0.54 -6.33
N THR A 268 1.65 -1.41 -5.41
CA THR A 268 0.67 -2.46 -5.64
C THR A 268 -0.62 -2.00 -6.27
N THR A 269 -1.31 -1.01 -5.69
CA THR A 269 -2.67 -0.62 -6.16
C THR A 269 -2.70 -0.17 -7.62
N ALA A 270 -1.68 0.55 -8.08
CA ALA A 270 -1.59 0.95 -9.49
C ALA A 270 -1.06 -0.17 -10.38
N GLY A 271 -0.10 -0.97 -9.91
CA GLY A 271 0.43 -2.12 -10.66
C GLY A 271 -0.64 -3.18 -10.94
N VAL A 272 -1.40 -3.57 -9.92
CA VAL A 272 -2.51 -4.52 -10.03
C VAL A 272 -3.62 -3.97 -10.92
N LYS A 273 -4.02 -2.70 -10.75
CA LYS A 273 -5.00 -2.04 -11.64
C LYS A 273 -4.58 -2.18 -13.11
N CYS A 274 -3.34 -1.86 -13.41
CA CYS A 274 -2.79 -1.85 -14.76
C CYS A 274 -2.67 -3.24 -15.42
N ILE A 275 -2.39 -4.29 -14.64
CA ILE A 275 -2.45 -5.68 -15.09
C ILE A 275 -3.88 -6.05 -15.53
N LEU A 276 -4.89 -5.52 -14.83
CA LEU A 276 -6.29 -5.90 -15.00
C LEU A 276 -7.09 -5.00 -15.93
N GLU A 277 -6.48 -3.94 -16.48
CA GLU A 277 -7.14 -2.97 -17.35
C GLU A 277 -6.86 -3.20 -18.84
N HIS A 278 -7.87 -2.96 -19.67
CA HIS A 278 -7.77 -3.12 -21.12
C HIS A 278 -6.90 -2.06 -21.80
N LYS A 279 -6.70 -0.90 -21.17
CA LYS A 279 -5.85 0.18 -21.67
C LYS A 279 -5.30 1.00 -20.51
N ASN A 280 -4.20 1.70 -20.74
CA ASN A 280 -3.67 2.64 -19.76
C ASN A 280 -4.53 3.92 -19.76
N THR A 281 -5.26 4.16 -18.68
CA THR A 281 -6.14 5.32 -18.51
C THR A 281 -6.35 5.63 -17.03
N ASP A 282 -6.68 6.88 -16.73
CA ASP A 282 -7.05 7.29 -15.37
C ASP A 282 -8.50 6.89 -15.03
N ASP A 283 -9.35 6.69 -16.04
CA ASP A 283 -10.73 6.26 -15.88
C ASP A 283 -10.84 4.90 -15.16
N LEU A 284 -11.84 4.73 -14.32
CA LEU A 284 -12.15 3.45 -13.68
C LEU A 284 -13.02 2.59 -14.61
N TYR A 285 -12.40 1.86 -15.53
CA TYR A 285 -13.12 0.85 -16.34
C TYR A 285 -13.31 -0.46 -15.58
N GLU A 286 -14.30 -1.24 -16.00
CA GLU A 286 -14.48 -2.62 -15.53
C GLU A 286 -13.20 -3.44 -15.74
N ILE A 287 -12.70 -4.03 -14.66
CA ILE A 287 -11.47 -4.83 -14.67
C ILE A 287 -11.70 -6.22 -15.27
N LEU A 288 -10.63 -6.85 -15.76
CA LEU A 288 -10.63 -8.17 -16.40
C LEU A 288 -11.51 -9.23 -15.70
N PRO A 289 -11.38 -9.49 -14.38
CA PRO A 289 -12.19 -10.52 -13.71
C PRO A 289 -13.69 -10.18 -13.70
N ASN A 290 -14.04 -8.92 -13.47
CA ASN A 290 -15.43 -8.45 -13.49
C ASN A 290 -16.01 -8.63 -14.89
N TYR A 291 -15.27 -8.16 -15.90
CA TYR A 291 -15.64 -8.23 -17.30
C TYR A 291 -15.86 -9.67 -17.77
N LEU A 292 -14.94 -10.57 -17.46
CA LEU A 292 -15.05 -11.97 -17.84
C LEU A 292 -16.18 -12.69 -17.10
N SER A 293 -16.34 -12.45 -15.79
CA SER A 293 -17.41 -13.05 -15.00
C SER A 293 -18.79 -12.63 -15.50
N ARG A 294 -18.92 -11.38 -15.97
CA ARG A 294 -20.16 -10.88 -16.58
C ARG A 294 -20.45 -11.50 -17.95
N ASN A 295 -19.40 -11.91 -18.68
CA ASN A 295 -19.46 -12.47 -20.03
C ASN A 295 -19.25 -14.00 -20.09
N ASP A 296 -19.84 -14.70 -19.12
CA ASP A 296 -19.99 -16.18 -19.08
C ASP A 296 -18.71 -17.01 -18.89
N VAL A 297 -17.60 -16.39 -18.49
CA VAL A 297 -16.39 -17.09 -18.03
C VAL A 297 -16.52 -17.39 -16.53
N ASP A 298 -16.11 -18.58 -16.11
CA ASP A 298 -15.97 -18.88 -14.69
C ASP A 298 -14.71 -18.22 -14.14
N VAL A 299 -14.88 -17.27 -13.23
CA VAL A 299 -13.77 -16.47 -12.69
C VAL A 299 -13.64 -16.73 -11.21
N ILE A 300 -12.44 -17.11 -10.80
CA ILE A 300 -12.10 -17.43 -9.42
C ILE A 300 -10.91 -16.57 -9.02
N TRP A 301 -11.06 -15.82 -7.92
CA TRP A 301 -9.99 -15.00 -7.37
C TRP A 301 -9.58 -15.54 -6.00
N ARG A 302 -8.31 -15.89 -5.84
CA ARG A 302 -7.70 -16.30 -4.57
C ARG A 302 -6.60 -15.33 -4.23
N THR A 303 -6.60 -14.77 -3.02
CA THR A 303 -5.60 -13.76 -2.62
C THR A 303 -5.06 -13.97 -1.21
N THR A 304 -3.76 -13.74 -1.07
CA THR A 304 -3.06 -13.51 0.21
C THR A 304 -2.57 -12.06 0.35
N ASN A 305 -2.87 -11.22 -0.64
CA ASN A 305 -2.50 -9.82 -0.70
C ASN A 305 -3.73 -8.91 -0.83
N TRP A 306 -3.51 -7.61 -1.00
CA TRP A 306 -4.53 -6.57 -1.09
C TRP A 306 -4.18 -5.59 -2.23
N GLY A 307 -5.08 -4.68 -2.54
CA GLY A 307 -4.82 -3.57 -3.46
C GLY A 307 -5.42 -3.75 -4.86
N GLU A 308 -6.16 -4.84 -5.08
CA GLU A 308 -7.03 -4.98 -6.23
C GLU A 308 -8.11 -3.89 -6.28
N PRO A 309 -8.47 -3.38 -7.48
CA PRO A 309 -9.71 -2.61 -7.66
C PRO A 309 -10.94 -3.44 -7.25
N PRO A 310 -12.12 -2.82 -7.08
CA PRO A 310 -13.34 -3.53 -6.68
C PRO A 310 -13.60 -4.79 -7.51
N VAL A 311 -13.58 -5.96 -6.88
CA VAL A 311 -13.84 -7.24 -7.55
C VAL A 311 -15.31 -7.63 -7.34
N HIS A 312 -16.03 -7.84 -8.44
CA HIS A 312 -17.47 -8.12 -8.50
C HIS A 312 -17.75 -9.52 -9.08
N ILE A 313 -17.08 -10.53 -8.53
CA ILE A 313 -17.25 -11.94 -8.95
C ILE A 313 -17.85 -12.77 -7.82
N LYS A 314 -18.45 -13.92 -8.15
CA LYS A 314 -19.05 -14.82 -7.16
C LYS A 314 -18.03 -15.56 -6.30
N ASN A 315 -16.92 -15.99 -6.91
CA ASN A 315 -15.93 -16.85 -6.26
C ASN A 315 -14.68 -16.06 -5.88
N TYR A 316 -14.81 -15.26 -4.82
CA TYR A 316 -13.71 -14.49 -4.23
C TYR A 316 -13.29 -15.13 -2.90
N GLN A 317 -12.01 -15.51 -2.79
CA GLN A 317 -11.46 -16.22 -1.63
C GLN A 317 -10.27 -15.44 -1.08
N ASN A 318 -10.42 -14.88 0.11
CA ASN A 318 -9.35 -14.20 0.84
C ASN A 318 -8.51 -15.20 1.65
N LYS A 319 -7.40 -14.71 2.20
CA LYS A 319 -6.46 -15.50 3.02
C LYS A 319 -7.16 -16.31 4.11
N GLU A 320 -8.03 -15.67 4.89
CA GLU A 320 -8.75 -16.29 6.02
C GLU A 320 -9.61 -17.47 5.55
N SER A 321 -10.33 -17.30 4.45
CA SER A 321 -11.20 -18.34 3.88
C SER A 321 -10.43 -19.54 3.33
N LEU A 322 -9.21 -19.30 2.80
CA LEU A 322 -8.33 -20.33 2.26
C LEU A 322 -7.62 -21.10 3.38
N GLU A 323 -7.11 -20.38 4.39
CA GLU A 323 -6.44 -20.95 5.56
C GLU A 323 -7.38 -21.87 6.35
N ALA A 324 -8.66 -21.50 6.48
CA ALA A 324 -9.67 -22.32 7.16
C ALA A 324 -9.87 -23.72 6.53
N LYS A 325 -9.50 -23.89 5.26
CA LYS A 325 -9.65 -25.15 4.49
C LYS A 325 -8.31 -25.84 4.22
N CYS A 326 -7.19 -25.27 4.68
CA CYS A 326 -5.85 -25.74 4.39
C CYS A 326 -5.25 -26.47 5.61
N LYS A 327 -4.44 -27.50 5.36
CA LYS A 327 -3.67 -28.20 6.40
C LYS A 327 -2.21 -28.32 5.98
N GLY A 328 -1.29 -28.06 6.89
CA GLY A 328 0.15 -28.18 6.67
C GLY A 328 0.90 -26.85 6.77
N GLU A 329 2.22 -26.91 6.58
CA GLU A 329 3.12 -25.76 6.77
C GLU A 329 2.93 -24.67 5.72
N ASP A 330 2.37 -25.00 4.55
CA ASP A 330 2.19 -24.05 3.45
C ASP A 330 1.00 -23.12 3.61
N CYS A 331 0.10 -23.42 4.54
CA CYS A 331 -1.11 -22.64 4.74
C CYS A 331 -0.84 -21.23 5.28
N GLY A 332 0.27 -21.03 6.01
CA GLY A 332 0.66 -19.70 6.50
C GLY A 332 1.30 -18.78 5.46
N TYR A 333 1.53 -19.29 4.24
CA TYR A 333 2.24 -18.64 3.14
C TYR A 333 1.40 -18.68 1.85
N ASP A 334 1.93 -18.13 0.76
CA ASP A 334 1.21 -18.05 -0.52
C ASP A 334 0.92 -19.43 -1.15
N GLY A 335 1.55 -20.51 -0.66
CA GLY A 335 1.20 -21.88 -1.01
C GLY A 335 -0.25 -22.24 -0.71
N VAL A 336 -0.91 -21.54 0.23
CA VAL A 336 -2.34 -21.68 0.53
C VAL A 336 -3.23 -21.43 -0.70
N LEU A 337 -2.77 -20.60 -1.66
CA LEU A 337 -3.50 -20.28 -2.89
C LEU A 337 -3.72 -21.53 -3.77
N LEU A 338 -2.83 -22.51 -3.67
CA LEU A 338 -2.84 -23.75 -4.44
C LEU A 338 -3.75 -24.82 -3.84
N ASN A 339 -4.20 -24.65 -2.59
CA ASN A 339 -4.99 -25.67 -1.90
C ASN A 339 -6.29 -25.98 -2.67
N GLY A 340 -6.44 -27.22 -3.11
CA GLY A 340 -7.60 -27.68 -3.89
C GLY A 340 -7.80 -26.95 -5.23
N LEU A 341 -6.74 -26.38 -5.82
CA LEU A 341 -6.84 -25.57 -7.04
C LEU A 341 -7.32 -26.40 -8.24
N LYS A 342 -6.72 -27.57 -8.45
CA LYS A 342 -7.08 -28.48 -9.54
C LYS A 342 -8.54 -28.95 -9.45
N GLU A 343 -8.98 -29.33 -8.25
CA GLU A 343 -10.34 -29.78 -7.99
C GLU A 343 -11.36 -28.68 -8.28
N GLU A 344 -11.06 -27.44 -7.87
CA GLU A 344 -11.89 -26.26 -8.16
C GLU A 344 -12.03 -26.03 -9.67
N ILE A 345 -10.93 -26.10 -10.42
CA ILE A 345 -10.95 -25.97 -11.89
C ILE A 345 -11.81 -27.06 -12.53
N MET A 346 -11.66 -28.32 -12.09
CA MET A 346 -12.41 -29.46 -12.62
C MET A 346 -13.89 -29.43 -12.25
N ALA A 347 -14.26 -28.77 -11.13
CA ALA A 347 -15.65 -28.60 -10.71
C ALA A 347 -16.42 -27.57 -11.54
N SER A 348 -15.72 -26.73 -12.31
CA SER A 348 -16.36 -25.73 -13.18
C SER A 348 -17.25 -26.40 -14.24
N LYS A 349 -18.47 -25.87 -14.37
CA LYS A 349 -19.42 -26.26 -15.43
C LYS A 349 -19.24 -25.43 -16.69
N LYS A 350 -18.38 -24.42 -16.68
CA LYS A 350 -18.09 -23.57 -17.83
C LYS A 350 -16.92 -24.14 -18.62
N ASN A 351 -16.89 -23.85 -19.92
CA ASN A 351 -15.76 -24.26 -20.78
C ASN A 351 -14.56 -23.31 -20.61
N LYS A 352 -14.79 -22.06 -20.21
CA LYS A 352 -13.75 -21.05 -20.05
C LYS A 352 -13.60 -20.71 -18.57
N VAL A 353 -12.38 -20.88 -18.05
CA VAL A 353 -12.06 -20.64 -16.64
C VAL A 353 -10.87 -19.69 -16.54
N LEU A 354 -11.03 -18.60 -15.79
CA LEU A 354 -9.93 -17.75 -15.34
C LEU A 354 -9.74 -17.95 -13.84
N ILE A 355 -8.55 -18.36 -13.45
CA ILE A 355 -8.11 -18.31 -12.06
C ILE A 355 -7.15 -17.12 -11.91
N ILE A 356 -7.39 -16.28 -10.91
CA ILE A 356 -6.45 -15.26 -10.48
C ILE A 356 -5.88 -15.64 -9.12
N LEU A 357 -4.56 -15.71 -9.02
CA LEU A 357 -3.82 -15.94 -7.79
C LEU A 357 -3.02 -14.68 -7.46
N HIS A 358 -3.45 -13.93 -6.44
CA HIS A 358 -2.79 -12.70 -6.02
C HIS A 358 -1.89 -12.95 -4.80
N THR A 359 -0.59 -12.90 -5.03
CA THR A 359 0.46 -13.31 -4.07
C THR A 359 0.99 -12.14 -3.26
N SER A 360 1.61 -12.41 -2.11
CA SER A 360 2.24 -11.42 -1.22
C SER A 360 3.75 -11.67 -1.03
N THR A 361 4.35 -12.50 -1.90
CA THR A 361 5.57 -13.27 -1.64
C THR A 361 6.81 -12.41 -1.44
N SER A 362 7.07 -11.41 -2.29
CA SER A 362 8.30 -10.60 -2.17
C SER A 362 8.06 -9.27 -1.46
N HIS A 363 6.91 -9.08 -0.80
CA HIS A 363 6.61 -7.83 -0.11
C HIS A 363 7.50 -7.64 1.13
N GLY A 364 8.28 -6.55 1.16
CA GLY A 364 9.10 -6.17 2.30
C GLY A 364 8.32 -5.65 3.52
N PRO A 365 9.00 -5.20 4.59
CA PRO A 365 10.45 -5.28 4.78
C PRO A 365 10.91 -6.66 5.29
N THR A 366 10.03 -7.53 5.78
CA THR A 366 10.43 -8.83 6.35
C THR A 366 10.40 -9.97 5.34
N TYR A 367 11.29 -9.95 4.35
CA TYR A 367 11.37 -10.95 3.27
C TYR A 367 11.52 -12.39 3.81
N SER A 368 12.31 -12.58 4.87
CA SER A 368 12.55 -13.90 5.46
C SER A 368 11.31 -14.57 6.07
N LYS A 369 10.23 -13.80 6.29
CA LYS A 369 8.94 -14.31 6.80
C LYS A 369 7.97 -14.70 5.69
N LYS A 370 8.36 -14.57 4.42
CA LYS A 370 7.47 -14.76 3.28
C LYS A 370 7.56 -16.13 2.63
N TYR A 371 8.45 -16.98 3.11
CA TYR A 371 8.62 -18.34 2.62
C TYR A 371 8.81 -19.33 3.78
N PRO A 372 8.36 -20.59 3.63
CA PRO A 372 8.71 -21.65 4.57
C PRO A 372 10.23 -21.87 4.66
N SER A 373 10.71 -22.31 5.82
CA SER A 373 12.15 -22.50 6.11
C SER A 373 12.89 -23.39 5.10
N ARG A 374 12.20 -24.35 4.48
CA ARG A 374 12.75 -25.23 3.44
C ARG A 374 13.13 -24.51 2.12
N PHE A 375 12.63 -23.30 1.91
CA PHE A 375 13.01 -22.44 0.78
C PHE A 375 14.12 -21.44 1.13
N GLU A 376 14.66 -21.48 2.36
CA GLU A 376 15.82 -20.68 2.77
C GLU A 376 17.12 -21.26 2.19
N THR A 377 17.28 -21.12 0.88
CA THR A 377 18.40 -21.66 0.10
C THR A 377 19.67 -20.84 0.29
N PHE A 378 19.55 -19.51 0.27
CA PHE A 378 20.67 -18.57 0.42
C PHE A 378 20.73 -18.06 1.86
N LYS A 379 21.92 -18.12 2.46
CA LYS A 379 22.19 -17.76 3.86
C LYS A 379 23.50 -16.96 3.97
N PRO A 380 23.66 -16.10 4.99
CA PRO A 380 22.69 -15.73 6.03
C PRO A 380 21.56 -14.83 5.49
N VAL A 381 20.45 -14.69 6.24
CA VAL A 381 19.28 -13.86 5.87
C VAL A 381 19.05 -12.69 6.84
N CYS A 382 18.48 -11.59 6.35
CA CYS A 382 18.02 -10.47 7.15
C CYS A 382 16.68 -10.77 7.83
N ASN A 383 16.63 -10.68 9.16
CA ASN A 383 15.41 -10.89 9.95
C ASN A 383 14.88 -9.59 10.60
N SER A 384 15.41 -8.43 10.19
CA SER A 384 15.04 -7.12 10.71
C SER A 384 14.02 -6.43 9.82
N VAL A 385 13.19 -5.57 10.42
CA VAL A 385 12.36 -4.60 9.70
C VAL A 385 13.15 -3.34 9.30
N GLU A 386 14.31 -3.12 9.93
CA GLU A 386 15.23 -2.01 9.64
C GLU A 386 16.30 -2.49 8.66
N LEU A 387 15.98 -2.43 7.36
CA LEU A 387 16.79 -3.02 6.29
C LEU A 387 18.21 -2.44 6.21
N GLY A 388 18.39 -1.19 6.62
CA GLY A 388 19.71 -0.54 6.70
C GLY A 388 20.65 -1.14 7.75
N ASN A 389 20.13 -1.89 8.75
CA ASN A 389 20.95 -2.55 9.76
C ASN A 389 21.43 -3.94 9.33
N CYS A 390 20.87 -4.48 8.24
CA CYS A 390 21.31 -5.75 7.67
C CYS A 390 22.45 -5.50 6.68
N SER A 391 23.39 -6.45 6.58
CA SER A 391 24.33 -6.42 5.46
C SER A 391 23.57 -6.57 4.14
N LYS A 392 24.09 -5.95 3.07
CA LYS A 392 23.49 -6.05 1.73
C LYS A 392 23.31 -7.50 1.28
N GLU A 393 24.27 -8.37 1.62
CA GLU A 393 24.18 -9.80 1.32
C GLU A 393 23.03 -10.49 2.06
N GLN A 394 22.84 -10.24 3.36
CA GLN A 394 21.73 -10.80 4.13
C GLN A 394 20.36 -10.38 3.58
N LEU A 395 20.24 -9.12 3.18
CA LEU A 395 19.03 -8.58 2.58
C LEU A 395 18.73 -9.26 1.23
N ILE A 396 19.73 -9.30 0.34
CA ILE A 396 19.60 -9.94 -0.97
C ILE A 396 19.32 -11.43 -0.83
N ASN A 397 19.95 -12.14 0.10
CA ASN A 397 19.68 -13.55 0.35
C ASN A 397 18.24 -13.79 0.82
N ALA A 398 17.75 -12.95 1.76
CA ALA A 398 16.36 -13.04 2.21
C ALA A 398 15.38 -12.80 1.06
N TYR A 399 15.66 -11.81 0.19
CA TYR A 399 14.86 -11.55 -1.01
C TYR A 399 14.96 -12.68 -2.05
N ASP A 400 16.16 -13.17 -2.36
CA ASP A 400 16.36 -14.24 -3.34
C ASP A 400 15.60 -15.53 -2.96
N ASN A 401 15.44 -15.82 -1.68
CA ASN A 401 14.64 -16.93 -1.19
C ASN A 401 13.12 -16.74 -1.40
N THR A 402 12.61 -15.50 -1.47
CA THR A 402 11.22 -15.25 -1.89
C THR A 402 11.03 -15.65 -3.35
N ILE A 403 12.04 -15.41 -4.21
CA ILE A 403 12.02 -15.80 -5.63
C ILE A 403 12.11 -17.32 -5.80
N VAL A 404 12.90 -18.02 -4.98
CA VAL A 404 12.92 -19.49 -4.94
C VAL A 404 11.54 -20.05 -4.56
N TYR A 405 10.84 -19.40 -3.63
CA TYR A 405 9.48 -19.82 -3.28
C TYR A 405 8.46 -19.51 -4.38
N THR A 406 8.59 -18.37 -5.07
CA THR A 406 7.80 -18.07 -6.27
C THR A 406 8.03 -19.12 -7.38
N ASP A 407 9.28 -19.53 -7.62
CA ASP A 407 9.61 -20.61 -8.57
C ASP A 407 8.84 -21.90 -8.27
N TYR A 408 8.80 -22.30 -6.99
CA TYR A 408 8.01 -23.45 -6.54
C TYR A 408 6.52 -23.28 -6.79
N ILE A 409 5.92 -22.15 -6.38
CA ILE A 409 4.48 -21.90 -6.57
C ILE A 409 4.11 -22.00 -8.05
N LEU A 410 4.87 -21.33 -8.93
CA LEU A 410 4.62 -21.32 -10.36
C LEU A 410 4.79 -22.72 -10.97
N HIS A 411 5.82 -23.47 -10.55
CA HIS A 411 6.01 -24.85 -11.00
C HIS A 411 4.86 -25.75 -10.56
N SER A 412 4.40 -25.67 -9.31
CA SER A 412 3.27 -26.46 -8.82
C SER A 412 1.97 -26.19 -9.59
N ILE A 413 1.70 -24.93 -9.94
CA ILE A 413 0.56 -24.57 -10.81
C ILE A 413 0.67 -25.27 -12.17
N ILE A 414 1.87 -25.24 -12.78
CA ILE A 414 2.09 -25.89 -14.08
C ILE A 414 1.85 -27.40 -13.98
N GLU A 415 2.32 -28.05 -12.92
CA GLU A 415 2.11 -29.49 -12.70
C GLU A 415 0.63 -29.85 -12.50
N ASP A 416 -0.16 -28.99 -11.85
CA ASP A 416 -1.62 -29.17 -11.76
C ASP A 416 -2.28 -29.01 -13.13
N LEU A 417 -1.91 -27.98 -13.89
CA LEU A 417 -2.47 -27.70 -15.20
C LEU A 417 -2.17 -28.78 -16.23
N LYS A 418 -0.99 -29.42 -16.17
CA LYS A 418 -0.62 -30.56 -17.03
C LYS A 418 -1.54 -31.77 -16.83
N GLN A 419 -2.16 -31.90 -15.66
CA GLN A 419 -3.05 -33.01 -15.35
C GLN A 419 -4.50 -32.78 -15.84
N LEU A 420 -4.80 -31.60 -16.40
CA LEU A 420 -6.13 -31.25 -16.92
C LEU A 420 -6.31 -31.74 -18.36
N ASN A 421 -6.53 -33.05 -18.51
CA ASN A 421 -6.77 -33.67 -19.81
C ASN A 421 -7.99 -33.02 -20.52
N GLY A 422 -7.80 -32.64 -21.79
CA GLY A 422 -8.84 -32.04 -22.63
C GLY A 422 -9.02 -30.53 -22.45
N TYR A 423 -8.23 -29.87 -21.59
CA TYR A 423 -8.18 -28.42 -21.49
C TYR A 423 -6.98 -27.86 -22.25
N ASN A 424 -7.18 -26.73 -22.92
CA ASN A 424 -6.08 -25.83 -23.27
C ASN A 424 -5.71 -25.04 -22.03
N SER A 425 -4.51 -25.24 -21.50
CA SER A 425 -4.10 -24.64 -20.23
C SER A 425 -2.94 -23.67 -20.43
N ALA A 426 -2.95 -22.56 -19.69
CA ALA A 426 -1.83 -21.64 -19.62
C ALA A 426 -1.70 -21.05 -18.21
N MET A 427 -0.47 -20.71 -17.85
CA MET A 427 -0.14 -19.91 -16.69
C MET A 427 0.57 -18.64 -17.16
N MET A 428 0.16 -17.49 -16.62
CA MET A 428 0.80 -16.21 -16.85
C MET A 428 1.15 -15.60 -15.49
N TYR A 429 2.44 -15.38 -15.23
CA TYR A 429 2.94 -14.70 -14.05
C TYR A 429 3.47 -13.32 -14.43
N VAL A 430 3.03 -12.30 -13.70
CA VAL A 430 3.46 -10.92 -13.87
C VAL A 430 3.57 -10.26 -12.50
N SER A 431 4.70 -9.64 -12.19
CA SER A 431 4.81 -8.83 -10.97
C SER A 431 4.09 -7.50 -11.14
N ASP A 432 3.47 -7.00 -10.07
CA ASP A 432 2.86 -5.67 -10.01
C ASP A 432 3.90 -4.54 -10.14
N HIS A 433 5.05 -4.70 -9.49
CA HIS A 433 6.25 -3.87 -9.56
C HIS A 433 7.49 -4.63 -9.08
N GLY A 434 8.66 -3.98 -9.11
CA GLY A 434 9.93 -4.47 -8.57
C GLY A 434 10.22 -3.96 -7.16
N GLU A 435 11.49 -3.97 -6.74
CA GLU A 435 11.93 -3.65 -5.37
C GLU A 435 13.37 -3.11 -5.33
N SER A 436 13.61 -2.05 -4.55
CA SER A 436 14.98 -1.57 -4.23
C SER A 436 15.53 -2.29 -2.98
N LEU A 437 16.78 -2.74 -3.05
CA LEU A 437 17.43 -3.56 -2.02
C LEU A 437 18.74 -2.92 -1.53
N GLY A 438 18.78 -1.59 -1.46
CA GLY A 438 19.90 -0.79 -0.96
C GLY A 438 20.75 -0.13 -2.06
N GLU A 439 20.38 -0.26 -3.34
CA GLU A 439 21.02 0.50 -4.41
C GLU A 439 20.85 2.01 -4.15
N LYS A 440 21.97 2.76 -4.12
CA LYS A 440 21.98 4.21 -3.79
C LYS A 440 21.29 4.55 -2.46
N ASN A 441 21.32 3.65 -1.48
CA ASN A 441 20.60 3.76 -0.20
C ASN A 441 19.06 3.82 -0.34
N LEU A 442 18.51 3.37 -1.47
CA LEU A 442 17.07 3.20 -1.65
C LEU A 442 16.68 1.77 -1.28
N TYR A 443 15.58 1.64 -0.55
CA TYR A 443 14.99 0.38 -0.13
C TYR A 443 13.50 0.42 -0.45
N MET A 444 12.86 -0.74 -0.50
CA MET A 444 11.42 -0.87 -0.76
C MET A 444 11.05 -0.35 -2.17
N HIS A 445 9.81 0.11 -2.31
CA HIS A 445 9.19 0.54 -3.54
C HIS A 445 8.35 1.81 -3.34
N GLY A 446 7.60 2.24 -4.35
CA GLY A 446 6.73 3.42 -4.30
C GLY A 446 7.40 4.74 -4.73
N VAL A 447 8.60 4.69 -5.33
CA VAL A 447 9.22 5.89 -5.91
C VAL A 447 8.45 6.29 -7.17
N PRO A 448 8.08 7.56 -7.37
CA PRO A 448 7.34 7.99 -8.56
C PRO A 448 8.02 7.51 -9.85
N ILE A 449 7.26 6.90 -10.76
CA ILE A 449 7.79 6.20 -11.95
C ILE A 449 8.74 7.06 -12.80
N SER A 450 8.52 8.38 -12.87
CA SER A 450 9.35 9.33 -13.62
C SER A 450 10.80 9.46 -13.11
N ILE A 451 11.04 9.09 -11.85
CA ILE A 451 12.35 9.13 -11.19
C ILE A 451 12.73 7.80 -10.54
N ALA A 452 11.91 6.76 -10.73
CA ALA A 452 12.12 5.47 -10.12
C ALA A 452 13.38 4.77 -10.67
N PRO A 453 14.13 4.05 -9.82
CA PRO A 453 15.21 3.21 -10.30
C PRO A 453 14.64 1.98 -11.04
N LYS A 454 15.38 1.44 -12.01
CA LYS A 454 14.93 0.30 -12.84
C LYS A 454 14.52 -0.92 -12.02
N GLU A 455 15.13 -1.08 -10.85
CA GLU A 455 14.88 -2.15 -9.91
C GLU A 455 13.42 -2.16 -9.41
N GLN A 456 12.71 -1.03 -9.43
CA GLN A 456 11.30 -0.92 -9.03
C GLN A 456 10.30 -1.12 -10.17
N TYR A 457 10.72 -1.11 -11.44
CA TYR A 457 9.78 -1.23 -12.56
C TYR A 457 10.15 -2.29 -13.61
N GLU A 458 11.38 -2.80 -13.65
CA GLU A 458 11.70 -3.96 -14.48
C GLU A 458 11.26 -5.25 -13.78
N ILE A 459 10.22 -5.87 -14.30
CA ILE A 459 9.49 -6.97 -13.65
C ILE A 459 9.65 -8.29 -14.43
N PRO A 460 9.54 -9.44 -13.74
CA PRO A 460 9.40 -10.72 -14.41
C PRO A 460 8.03 -10.85 -15.07
N PHE A 461 8.00 -11.34 -16.31
CA PHE A 461 6.79 -11.75 -17.01
C PHE A 461 7.03 -13.15 -17.60
N ILE A 462 6.39 -14.15 -17.03
CA ILE A 462 6.64 -15.57 -17.33
C ILE A 462 5.34 -16.21 -17.81
N VAL A 463 5.42 -16.97 -18.90
CA VAL A 463 4.27 -17.66 -19.47
C VAL A 463 4.60 -19.13 -19.67
N TRP A 464 3.66 -19.99 -19.29
CA TRP A 464 3.66 -21.39 -19.66
C TRP A 464 2.39 -21.72 -20.43
N VAL A 465 2.50 -22.58 -21.44
CA VAL A 465 1.37 -23.03 -22.26
C VAL A 465 1.43 -24.54 -22.43
N SER A 466 0.29 -25.23 -22.32
CA SER A 466 0.21 -26.68 -22.50
C SER A 466 0.48 -27.10 -23.95
N ASP A 467 1.01 -28.31 -24.13
CA ASP A 467 1.22 -28.88 -25.45
C ASP A 467 -0.09 -28.94 -26.26
N GLY A 468 -0.01 -28.63 -27.56
CA GLY A 468 -1.17 -28.61 -28.46
C GLY A 468 -2.14 -27.42 -28.28
N SER A 469 -1.83 -26.48 -27.38
CA SER A 469 -2.58 -25.23 -27.20
C SER A 469 -2.04 -24.12 -28.13
N LYS A 470 -2.23 -22.84 -27.76
CA LYS A 470 -1.76 -21.69 -28.54
C LYS A 470 -0.25 -21.54 -28.51
N GLN A 471 0.32 -21.09 -29.62
CA GLN A 471 1.72 -20.68 -29.66
C GLN A 471 1.89 -19.22 -29.22
N LEU A 472 3.04 -18.88 -28.66
CA LEU A 472 3.39 -17.49 -28.35
C LEU A 472 3.89 -16.76 -29.60
N LYS A 473 3.58 -15.47 -29.69
CA LYS A 473 4.18 -14.54 -30.65
C LYS A 473 5.66 -14.31 -30.28
N PRO A 474 6.54 -14.03 -31.26
CA PRO A 474 7.96 -13.76 -31.01
C PRO A 474 8.18 -12.33 -30.47
N ASN A 475 7.51 -11.98 -29.37
CA ASN A 475 7.65 -10.69 -28.71
C ASN A 475 8.92 -10.68 -27.85
N ASN A 476 9.75 -9.65 -27.99
CA ASN A 476 10.94 -9.48 -27.13
C ASN A 476 10.63 -8.72 -25.84
N THR A 477 9.62 -7.85 -25.87
CA THR A 477 9.23 -7.00 -24.74
C THR A 477 7.72 -6.95 -24.64
N VAL A 478 7.20 -7.05 -23.43
CA VAL A 478 5.78 -7.05 -23.10
C VAL A 478 5.49 -6.03 -21.99
N SER A 479 4.22 -5.68 -21.80
CA SER A 479 3.77 -4.80 -20.72
C SER A 479 2.62 -5.42 -19.95
N GLN A 480 2.33 -4.89 -18.75
CA GLN A 480 1.22 -5.35 -17.91
C GLN A 480 -0.13 -5.28 -18.64
N ASN A 481 -0.37 -4.25 -19.46
CA ASN A 481 -1.62 -4.11 -20.22
C ASN A 481 -1.85 -5.20 -21.28
N GLN A 482 -0.82 -5.96 -21.67
CA GLN A 482 -0.98 -7.09 -22.58
C GLN A 482 -1.69 -8.28 -21.93
N VAL A 483 -1.71 -8.35 -20.60
CA VAL A 483 -2.39 -9.42 -19.85
C VAL A 483 -3.86 -9.47 -20.24
N PHE A 484 -4.57 -8.33 -20.19
CA PHE A 484 -6.00 -8.25 -20.48
C PHE A 484 -6.38 -8.90 -21.82
N HIS A 485 -5.73 -8.46 -22.89
CA HIS A 485 -6.02 -8.92 -24.26
C HIS A 485 -5.56 -10.36 -24.50
N SER A 486 -4.43 -10.73 -23.89
CA SER A 486 -3.91 -12.10 -24.00
C SER A 486 -4.84 -13.11 -23.31
N VAL A 487 -5.42 -12.76 -22.16
CA VAL A 487 -6.41 -13.62 -21.48
C VAL A 487 -7.68 -13.75 -22.32
N LEU A 488 -8.20 -12.65 -22.88
CA LEU A 488 -9.36 -12.69 -23.79
C LEU A 488 -9.10 -13.64 -24.97
N ASN A 489 -7.95 -13.49 -25.63
CA ASN A 489 -7.58 -14.30 -26.78
C ASN A 489 -7.44 -15.77 -26.41
N PHE A 490 -6.75 -16.08 -25.31
CA PHE A 490 -6.51 -17.46 -24.87
C PHE A 490 -7.82 -18.19 -24.54
N LEU A 491 -8.73 -17.51 -23.82
CA LEU A 491 -10.03 -18.06 -23.45
C LEU A 491 -11.05 -18.02 -24.60
N GLY A 492 -10.69 -17.54 -25.79
CA GLY A 492 -11.60 -17.48 -26.93
C GLY A 492 -12.77 -16.53 -26.70
N VAL A 493 -12.53 -15.40 -26.04
CA VAL A 493 -13.54 -14.35 -25.78
C VAL A 493 -13.46 -13.31 -26.89
N GLN A 494 -14.56 -13.17 -27.64
CA GLN A 494 -14.71 -12.17 -28.70
C GLN A 494 -15.32 -10.88 -28.10
N SER A 495 -14.56 -9.79 -28.15
CA SER A 495 -14.95 -8.51 -27.57
C SER A 495 -14.65 -7.34 -28.53
N PRO A 496 -15.50 -6.29 -28.58
CA PRO A 496 -15.19 -5.06 -29.33
C PRO A 496 -13.97 -4.29 -28.82
N ILE A 497 -13.59 -4.46 -27.55
CA ILE A 497 -12.43 -3.79 -26.95
C ILE A 497 -11.13 -4.59 -27.06
N TYR A 498 -11.17 -5.75 -27.72
CA TYR A 498 -9.98 -6.58 -27.94
C TYR A 498 -9.00 -5.92 -28.92
N ASP A 499 -7.72 -5.87 -28.55
CA ASP A 499 -6.61 -5.40 -29.38
C ASP A 499 -5.59 -6.52 -29.65
N GLU A 500 -5.54 -6.97 -30.91
CA GLU A 500 -4.60 -8.01 -31.38
C GLU A 500 -3.13 -7.63 -31.18
N LYS A 501 -2.79 -6.33 -31.17
CA LYS A 501 -1.41 -5.85 -30.91
C LYS A 501 -1.00 -6.03 -29.46
N MET A 502 -1.97 -6.09 -28.55
CA MET A 502 -1.76 -6.27 -27.12
C MET A 502 -1.88 -7.74 -26.68
N ASN A 503 -2.16 -8.65 -27.61
CA ASN A 503 -2.20 -10.10 -27.36
C ASN A 503 -0.84 -10.75 -27.63
N ILE A 504 -0.37 -11.62 -26.72
CA ILE A 504 0.90 -12.36 -26.86
C ILE A 504 0.77 -13.74 -27.54
N PHE A 505 -0.45 -14.24 -27.77
CA PHE A 505 -0.69 -15.55 -28.41
C PHE A 505 -0.90 -15.42 -29.92
N LYS A 506 -0.56 -16.45 -30.70
CA LYS A 506 -0.84 -16.55 -32.15
C LYS A 506 -2.27 -16.97 -32.45
#